data_AF-A0AAD2SU47-F1
#
_entry.id   AF-A0AAD2SU47-F1
#
_cell.length_a   1.000
_cell.length_b   1.000
_cell.length_c   1.000
_cell.angle_alpha   90.00
_cell.angle_beta   90.00
_cell.angle_gamma   90.00
#
_symmetry.space_group_name_H-M   'P 1'
#
loop_
_entity.id
_entity.type
_entity.pdbx_description
1 polymer ?
#
loop_
_entity_poly.entity_id
_entity_poly.type
_entity_poly.pdbx_seq_one_letter_code
_entity_poly.pdbx_strand_id
1 'polypeptide(L)'
;MQSESWGLLAVDKRGNRVLFLNPETFAVERELNAFPPRPHELLMLAPWGKAYVPVYGDGVHGDNPHPGHKVAVIDLARRTISGFIDLSPLRAPHSGQLGRDGKVYLCCEESAAVAVIDPQSDKVEKVIPIPSHNAHRLTLSPSGRKLFTDNEEDATITVVDLCEAEGRVIDTILLPGPIAGIAASPKHPYLVASAADAPLLYVIDRQSHRIRQRLTLPGHQQPCQVVRFSDDGEQLVAIGDQEPLVTLFDDLLNSLGDIGVGNMPMDGCFTPDKKQLLIANQDDGTLSVIDLAQRKVIATPRVGTGCEVLGYFSLDQINGR
;
A
#
# COMPACT_ATOMS: atom_id res chain seq x y z
N MET A 1 -25.91 19.78 -4.17
CA MET A 1 -25.19 18.54 -3.86
C MET A 1 -24.28 18.88 -2.69
N GLN A 2 -24.44 18.21 -1.54
CA GLN A 2 -23.47 18.38 -0.45
C GLN A 2 -22.14 17.80 -0.94
N SER A 3 -21.05 18.53 -0.73
CA SER A 3 -19.70 18.02 -0.95
C SER A 3 -19.46 16.86 0.02
N GLU A 4 -18.97 15.73 -0.51
CA GLU A 4 -18.62 14.58 0.32
C GLU A 4 -17.58 14.99 1.37
N SER A 5 -17.78 14.56 2.61
CA SER A 5 -16.89 14.88 3.73
C SER A 5 -15.83 13.79 3.88
N TRP A 6 -14.56 14.20 4.02
CA TRP A 6 -13.41 13.30 4.04
C TRP A 6 -12.62 13.40 5.34
N GLY A 7 -11.95 12.32 5.70
CA GLY A 7 -10.86 12.31 6.69
C GLY A 7 -9.59 11.75 6.07
N LEU A 8 -8.45 12.02 6.71
CA LEU A 8 -7.15 11.52 6.32
C LEU A 8 -6.50 10.82 7.52
N LEU A 9 -5.97 9.62 7.31
CA LEU A 9 -5.24 8.87 8.33
C LEU A 9 -3.82 8.61 7.83
N ALA A 10 -2.83 8.75 8.71
CA ALA A 10 -1.44 8.45 8.41
C ALA A 10 -0.82 7.54 9.48
N VAL A 11 0.07 6.65 9.07
CA VAL A 11 0.88 5.81 9.96
C VAL A 11 2.25 6.48 10.11
N ASP A 12 2.52 7.00 11.30
CA ASP A 12 3.83 7.51 11.72
C ASP A 12 4.62 6.38 12.37
N LYS A 13 5.23 5.55 11.53
CA LYS A 13 5.95 4.32 11.94
C LYS A 13 7.06 4.63 12.93
N ARG A 14 7.89 5.65 12.65
CA ARG A 14 8.99 6.05 13.55
C ARG A 14 8.49 6.62 14.86
N GLY A 15 7.36 7.34 14.82
CA GLY A 15 6.67 7.85 16.01
C GLY A 15 5.85 6.80 16.76
N ASN A 16 5.78 5.56 16.25
CA ASN A 16 4.97 4.47 16.79
C ASN A 16 3.50 4.85 17.03
N ARG A 17 2.88 5.53 16.06
CA ARG A 17 1.53 6.08 16.22
C ARG A 17 0.79 6.20 14.89
N VAL A 18 -0.52 6.37 14.99
CA VAL A 18 -1.43 6.69 13.89
C VAL A 18 -2.01 8.09 14.10
N LEU A 19 -2.08 8.87 13.03
CA LEU A 19 -2.47 10.27 13.04
C LEU A 19 -3.74 10.47 12.21
N PHE A 20 -4.80 10.99 12.82
CA PHE A 20 -5.90 11.58 12.07
C PHE A 20 -5.50 13.01 11.71
N LEU A 21 -5.48 13.30 10.42
CA LEU A 21 -5.13 14.57 9.86
C LEU A 21 -6.37 15.25 9.28
N ASN A 22 -6.39 16.57 9.36
CA ASN A 22 -7.33 17.36 8.59
C ASN A 22 -7.03 17.17 7.09
N PRO A 23 -8.02 16.82 6.25
CA PRO A 23 -7.78 16.45 4.85
C PRO A 23 -7.34 17.61 3.94
N GLU A 24 -7.51 18.86 4.38
CA GLU A 24 -7.18 20.07 3.61
C GLU A 24 -5.92 20.77 4.13
N THR A 25 -5.79 20.89 5.45
CA THR A 25 -4.68 21.61 6.11
C THR A 25 -3.55 20.68 6.55
N PHE A 26 -3.79 19.37 6.58
CA PHE A 26 -2.88 18.33 7.09
C PHE A 26 -2.51 18.49 8.57
N ALA A 27 -3.18 19.37 9.31
CA ALA A 27 -2.99 19.51 10.74
C ALA A 27 -3.40 18.23 11.47
N VAL A 28 -2.62 17.82 12.47
CA VAL A 28 -2.95 16.66 13.31
C VAL A 28 -4.17 16.99 14.18
N GLU A 29 -5.26 16.27 13.97
CA GLU A 29 -6.50 16.43 14.74
C GLU A 29 -6.57 15.45 15.91
N ARG A 30 -5.96 14.26 15.75
CA ARG A 30 -5.92 13.23 16.81
C ARG A 30 -4.72 12.30 16.60
N GLU A 31 -4.07 11.93 17.70
CA GLU A 31 -3.04 10.89 17.72
C GLU A 31 -3.52 9.64 18.44
N LEU A 32 -3.15 8.48 17.92
CA LEU A 32 -3.30 7.17 18.55
C LEU A 32 -1.91 6.57 18.74
N ASN A 33 -1.48 6.36 19.98
CA ASN A 33 -0.11 5.95 20.32
C ASN A 33 -0.02 4.66 21.15
N ALA A 34 -1.15 3.99 21.40
CA ALA A 34 -1.20 2.73 22.14
C ALA A 34 -0.97 1.51 21.20
N PHE A 35 0.10 1.57 20.41
CA PHE A 35 0.51 0.51 19.49
C PHE A 35 1.69 -0.28 20.06
N PRO A 36 1.75 -1.60 19.84
CA PRO A 36 3.05 -2.29 19.85
C PRO A 36 3.96 -1.67 18.78
N PRO A 37 5.29 -1.81 18.91
CA PRO A 37 6.25 -1.14 18.03
C PRO A 37 6.01 -1.32 16.53
N ARG A 38 6.25 -0.25 15.78
CA ARG A 38 6.26 -0.18 14.31
C ARG A 38 4.94 -0.61 13.65
N PRO A 39 3.85 0.16 13.83
CA PRO A 39 2.77 0.13 12.86
C PRO A 39 3.36 0.47 11.48
N HIS A 40 3.01 -0.31 10.46
CA HIS A 40 3.78 -0.36 9.21
C HIS A 40 2.95 -0.02 7.98
N GLU A 41 1.71 -0.50 7.92
CA GLU A 41 0.87 -0.39 6.74
C GLU A 41 -0.52 0.14 7.11
N LEU A 42 -1.30 0.50 6.10
CA LEU A 42 -2.64 1.04 6.29
C LEU A 42 -3.61 0.50 5.25
N LEU A 43 -4.66 -0.17 5.72
CA LEU A 43 -5.77 -0.59 4.88
C LEU A 43 -7.07 0.06 5.35
N MET A 44 -7.67 0.88 4.49
CA MET A 44 -8.98 1.47 4.71
C MET A 44 -10.10 0.46 4.43
N LEU A 45 -11.02 0.31 5.38
CA LEU A 45 -12.19 -0.56 5.28
C LEU A 45 -13.45 0.29 5.43
N ALA A 46 -13.61 1.27 4.54
CA ALA A 46 -14.68 2.27 4.58
C ALA A 46 -16.09 1.67 4.74
N PRO A 47 -16.47 0.54 4.09
CA PRO A 47 -17.79 -0.06 4.29
C PRO A 47 -18.10 -0.51 5.73
N TRP A 48 -17.06 -0.74 6.56
CA TRP A 48 -17.20 -1.10 7.98
C TRP A 48 -16.81 0.05 8.92
N GLY A 49 -16.53 1.24 8.37
CA GLY A 49 -16.08 2.40 9.12
C GLY A 49 -14.85 2.19 9.98
N LYS A 50 -13.92 1.35 9.50
CA LYS A 50 -12.69 1.03 10.21
C LYS A 50 -11.48 1.03 9.29
N ALA A 51 -10.30 0.99 9.88
CA ALA A 51 -9.04 0.74 9.18
C ALA A 51 -8.25 -0.35 9.91
N TYR A 52 -7.44 -1.08 9.17
CA TYR A 52 -6.46 -2.01 9.71
C TYR A 52 -5.06 -1.44 9.57
N VAL A 53 -4.30 -1.54 10.66
CA VAL A 53 -2.90 -1.14 10.71
C VAL A 53 -2.06 -2.33 11.17
N PRO A 54 -1.44 -3.04 10.22
CA PRO A 54 -0.51 -4.13 10.50
C PRO A 54 0.67 -3.67 11.36
N VAL A 55 1.01 -4.50 12.36
CA VAL A 55 2.12 -4.29 13.29
C VAL A 55 3.21 -5.29 12.94
N TYR A 56 4.20 -4.82 12.19
CA TYR A 56 5.20 -5.67 11.53
C TYR A 56 6.22 -6.27 12.52
N GLY A 57 6.51 -5.57 13.63
CA GLY A 57 7.53 -5.96 14.61
C GLY A 57 8.72 -5.00 14.65
N ASP A 58 9.75 -5.32 15.43
CA ASP A 58 10.89 -4.43 15.71
C ASP A 58 11.91 -4.33 14.57
N GLY A 59 11.56 -4.83 13.38
CA GLY A 59 12.42 -4.97 12.20
C GLY A 59 12.11 -4.08 11.02
N VAL A 60 12.95 -4.21 10.00
CA VAL A 60 12.68 -3.76 8.62
C VAL A 60 12.53 -5.00 7.74
N HIS A 61 12.08 -4.81 6.50
CA HIS A 61 12.01 -5.89 5.52
C HIS A 61 13.36 -6.65 5.43
N GLY A 62 13.31 -7.98 5.42
CA GLY A 62 14.48 -8.85 5.37
C GLY A 62 15.33 -8.92 6.66
N ASP A 63 15.10 -8.05 7.65
CA ASP A 63 15.80 -8.02 8.94
C ASP A 63 14.85 -7.64 10.08
N ASN A 64 14.08 -8.64 10.54
CA ASN A 64 13.10 -8.49 11.60
C ASN A 64 13.31 -9.49 12.74
N PRO A 65 14.11 -9.12 13.77
CA PRO A 65 14.48 -10.06 14.83
C PRO A 65 13.32 -10.41 15.76
N HIS A 66 12.30 -9.56 15.83
CA HIS A 66 11.11 -9.75 16.68
C HIS A 66 9.83 -9.45 15.88
N PRO A 67 9.47 -10.34 14.95
CA PRO A 67 8.32 -10.14 14.08
C PRO A 67 7.03 -10.08 14.88
N GLY A 68 6.23 -9.06 14.58
CA GLY A 68 4.89 -8.89 15.11
C GLY A 68 3.91 -9.88 14.47
N HIS A 69 2.73 -9.97 15.07
CA HIS A 69 1.65 -10.88 14.62
C HIS A 69 0.27 -10.23 14.82
N LYS A 70 0.23 -8.90 14.96
CA LYS A 70 -0.98 -8.17 15.29
C LYS A 70 -1.38 -7.23 14.17
N VAL A 71 -2.69 -7.02 14.04
CA VAL A 71 -3.28 -5.95 13.22
C VAL A 71 -4.13 -5.10 14.14
N ALA A 72 -3.79 -3.82 14.28
CA ALA A 72 -4.62 -2.90 15.03
C ALA A 72 -5.90 -2.60 14.22
N VAL A 73 -7.05 -2.61 14.91
CA VAL A 73 -8.33 -2.20 14.35
C VAL A 73 -8.62 -0.78 14.82
N ILE A 74 -8.78 0.13 13.87
CA ILE A 74 -9.05 1.55 14.11
C ILE A 74 -10.50 1.83 13.77
N ASP A 75 -11.28 2.32 14.73
CA ASP A 75 -12.60 2.87 14.50
C ASP A 75 -12.46 4.30 13.96
N LEU A 76 -12.86 4.51 12.70
CA LEU A 76 -12.65 5.78 12.00
C LEU A 76 -13.62 6.87 12.49
N ALA A 77 -14.83 6.49 12.90
CA ALA A 77 -15.83 7.43 13.42
C ALA A 77 -15.44 7.94 14.81
N ARG A 78 -15.07 7.01 15.70
CA ARG A 78 -14.68 7.32 17.08
C ARG A 78 -13.25 7.81 17.19
N ARG A 79 -12.43 7.60 16.16
CA ARG A 79 -10.99 7.91 16.11
C ARG A 79 -10.26 7.25 17.27
N THR A 80 -10.43 5.93 17.42
CA THR A 80 -9.88 5.11 18.51
C THR A 80 -9.36 3.78 18.01
N ILE A 81 -8.40 3.18 18.72
CA ILE A 81 -8.06 1.76 18.57
C ILE A 81 -9.19 0.95 19.23
N SER A 82 -9.92 0.15 18.45
CA SER A 82 -11.02 -0.69 18.95
C SER A 82 -10.55 -2.07 19.39
N GLY A 83 -9.39 -2.52 18.94
CA GLY A 83 -8.81 -3.79 19.32
C GLY A 83 -7.62 -4.19 18.44
N PHE A 84 -7.19 -5.44 18.59
CA PHE A 84 -6.15 -6.05 17.77
C PHE A 84 -6.59 -7.44 17.33
N ILE A 85 -6.41 -7.75 16.05
CA ILE A 85 -6.50 -9.10 15.51
C ILE A 85 -5.16 -9.79 15.77
N ASP A 86 -5.20 -10.98 16.36
CA ASP A 86 -4.03 -11.84 16.52
C ASP A 86 -3.94 -12.82 15.35
N LEU A 87 -2.85 -12.76 14.60
CA LEU A 87 -2.59 -13.58 13.43
C LEU A 87 -1.78 -14.84 13.75
N SER A 88 -1.39 -15.04 15.01
CA SER A 88 -0.56 -16.18 15.41
C SER A 88 -1.10 -17.52 14.87
N PRO A 89 -0.23 -18.39 14.33
CA PRO A 89 1.23 -18.32 14.33
C PRO A 89 1.85 -17.50 13.18
N LEU A 90 1.04 -16.81 12.36
CA LEU A 90 1.55 -15.96 11.28
C LEU A 90 2.27 -14.73 11.85
N ARG A 91 3.27 -14.26 11.10
CA ARG A 91 4.24 -13.25 11.52
C ARG A 91 4.50 -12.23 10.43
N ALA A 92 4.99 -11.07 10.87
CA ALA A 92 5.36 -9.93 10.05
C ALA A 92 4.22 -9.50 9.08
N PRO A 93 3.02 -9.16 9.61
CA PRO A 93 1.95 -8.68 8.75
C PRO A 93 2.34 -7.37 8.08
N HIS A 94 2.21 -7.34 6.76
CA HIS A 94 2.63 -6.21 5.92
C HIS A 94 1.41 -5.65 5.16
N SER A 95 1.40 -5.64 3.83
CA SER A 95 0.32 -5.00 3.07
C SER A 95 -0.96 -5.84 3.07
N GLY A 96 -2.12 -5.18 2.95
CA GLY A 96 -3.40 -5.86 2.76
C GLY A 96 -4.28 -5.16 1.73
N GLN A 97 -5.27 -5.89 1.21
CA GLN A 97 -6.25 -5.40 0.24
C GLN A 97 -7.65 -5.90 0.59
N LEU A 98 -8.66 -5.07 0.37
CA LEU A 98 -10.07 -5.45 0.48
C LEU A 98 -10.53 -6.10 -0.82
N GLY A 99 -10.94 -7.37 -0.75
CA GLY A 99 -11.53 -8.11 -1.84
C GLY A 99 -12.96 -7.68 -2.15
N ARG A 100 -13.41 -7.95 -3.38
CA ARG A 100 -14.80 -7.71 -3.81
C ARG A 100 -15.81 -8.64 -3.15
N ASP A 101 -15.34 -9.75 -2.60
CA ASP A 101 -16.08 -10.66 -1.73
C ASP A 101 -16.29 -10.10 -0.31
N GLY A 102 -15.73 -8.92 -0.02
CA GLY A 102 -15.79 -8.28 1.28
C GLY A 102 -14.80 -8.84 2.30
N LYS A 103 -13.84 -9.68 1.88
CA LYS A 103 -12.79 -10.21 2.76
C LYS A 103 -11.51 -9.39 2.63
N VAL A 104 -10.74 -9.33 3.70
CA VAL A 104 -9.40 -8.73 3.69
C VAL A 104 -8.37 -9.80 3.42
N TYR A 105 -7.51 -9.55 2.44
CA TYR A 105 -6.35 -10.37 2.13
C TYR A 105 -5.11 -9.63 2.64
N LEU A 106 -4.40 -10.21 3.60
CA LEU A 106 -3.26 -9.57 4.28
C LEU A 106 -2.02 -10.46 4.16
N CYS A 107 -0.93 -9.90 3.65
CA CYS A 107 0.34 -10.60 3.57
C CYS A 107 0.99 -10.73 4.95
N CYS A 108 1.52 -11.91 5.28
CA CYS A 108 2.31 -12.20 6.47
C CYS A 108 3.69 -12.69 6.03
N GLU A 109 4.66 -11.78 6.06
CA GLU A 109 5.85 -11.87 5.20
C GLU A 109 6.76 -13.04 5.53
N GLU A 110 7.23 -13.11 6.77
CA GLU A 110 8.07 -14.21 7.25
C GLU A 110 7.35 -15.56 7.32
N SER A 111 6.01 -15.54 7.23
CA SER A 111 5.22 -16.77 7.16
C SER A 111 4.97 -17.24 5.75
N ALA A 112 5.40 -16.48 4.73
CA ALA A 112 5.12 -16.73 3.32
C ALA A 112 3.66 -17.11 3.09
N ALA A 113 2.74 -16.29 3.60
CA ALA A 113 1.31 -16.61 3.61
C ALA A 113 0.43 -15.37 3.52
N VAL A 114 -0.77 -15.56 3.00
CA VAL A 114 -1.84 -14.55 3.02
C VAL A 114 -2.93 -14.99 4.00
N ALA A 115 -3.16 -14.17 5.02
CA ALA A 115 -4.31 -14.31 5.90
C ALA A 115 -5.57 -13.74 5.21
N VAL A 116 -6.66 -14.50 5.22
CA VAL A 116 -7.98 -14.06 4.79
C VAL A 116 -8.81 -13.76 6.03
N ILE A 117 -9.19 -12.50 6.19
CA ILE A 117 -9.83 -11.97 7.39
C ILE A 117 -11.24 -11.50 7.05
N ASP A 118 -12.19 -11.85 7.91
CA ASP A 118 -13.54 -11.31 7.85
C ASP A 118 -13.62 -9.96 8.58
N PRO A 119 -13.81 -8.84 7.86
CA PRO A 119 -13.93 -7.54 8.49
C PRO A 119 -15.25 -7.34 9.24
N GLN A 120 -16.21 -8.25 9.19
CA GLN A 120 -17.37 -8.14 10.08
C GLN A 120 -17.06 -8.65 11.49
N SER A 121 -16.35 -9.78 11.60
CA SER A 121 -16.04 -10.41 12.89
C SER A 121 -14.63 -10.18 13.41
N ASP A 122 -13.75 -9.56 12.61
CA ASP A 122 -12.32 -9.36 12.92
C ASP A 122 -11.57 -10.67 13.16
N LYS A 123 -11.93 -11.72 12.41
CA LYS A 123 -11.35 -13.07 12.54
C LYS A 123 -10.66 -13.52 11.27
N VAL A 124 -9.52 -14.18 11.44
CA VAL A 124 -8.89 -14.95 10.36
C VAL A 124 -9.79 -16.15 10.07
N GLU A 125 -10.32 -16.22 8.86
CA GLU A 125 -11.13 -17.35 8.40
C GLU A 125 -10.27 -18.43 7.75
N LYS A 126 -9.15 -18.01 7.16
CA LYS A 126 -8.33 -18.88 6.32
C LYS A 126 -6.94 -18.32 6.11
N VAL A 127 -6.01 -19.21 5.76
CA VAL A 127 -4.63 -18.89 5.38
C VAL A 127 -4.34 -19.52 4.02
N ILE A 128 -3.77 -18.75 3.11
CA ILE A 128 -3.31 -19.20 1.79
C ILE A 128 -1.77 -19.24 1.82
N PRO A 129 -1.13 -20.42 1.77
CA PRO A 129 0.32 -20.53 1.67
C PRO A 129 0.83 -19.97 0.33
N ILE A 130 1.90 -19.21 0.38
CA ILE A 130 2.61 -18.66 -0.78
C ILE A 130 3.94 -19.42 -0.92
N PRO A 131 4.26 -19.97 -2.11
CA PRO A 131 5.49 -20.72 -2.33
C PRO A 131 6.67 -19.76 -2.55
N SER A 132 7.08 -19.08 -1.49
CA SER A 132 8.21 -18.15 -1.45
C SER A 132 8.99 -18.29 -0.13
N HIS A 133 10.21 -17.76 -0.07
CA HIS A 133 10.93 -17.64 1.20
C HIS A 133 10.25 -16.60 2.11
N ASN A 134 9.85 -15.48 1.52
CA ASN A 134 9.09 -14.40 2.13
C ASN A 134 8.18 -13.79 1.04
N ALA A 135 6.93 -13.50 1.39
CA ALA A 135 6.01 -12.76 0.52
C ALA A 135 5.93 -11.34 1.05
N HIS A 136 6.04 -10.29 0.24
CA HIS A 136 6.15 -8.94 0.80
C HIS A 136 4.81 -8.20 0.73
N ARG A 137 4.47 -7.64 -0.42
CA ARG A 137 3.21 -6.94 -0.67
C ARG A 137 2.24 -7.82 -1.47
N LEU A 138 1.03 -7.31 -1.67
CA LEU A 138 0.04 -7.94 -2.52
C LEU A 138 -0.84 -6.93 -3.24
N THR A 139 -1.40 -7.36 -4.36
CA THR A 139 -2.41 -6.61 -5.11
C THR A 139 -3.48 -7.55 -5.65
N LEU A 140 -4.71 -7.04 -5.81
CA LEU A 140 -5.83 -7.77 -6.38
C LEU A 140 -6.06 -7.34 -7.83
N SER A 141 -6.45 -8.29 -8.67
CA SER A 141 -7.04 -7.92 -9.96
C SER A 141 -8.32 -7.09 -9.73
N PRO A 142 -8.68 -6.16 -10.62
CA PRO A 142 -9.90 -5.37 -10.49
C PRO A 142 -11.15 -6.23 -10.39
N SER A 143 -11.15 -7.42 -11.00
CA SER A 143 -12.26 -8.38 -10.89
C SER A 143 -12.43 -9.01 -9.51
N GLY A 144 -11.41 -8.91 -8.63
CA GLY A 144 -11.33 -9.63 -7.36
C GLY A 144 -11.01 -11.12 -7.48
N ARG A 145 -10.87 -11.66 -8.71
CA ARG A 145 -10.71 -13.09 -8.97
C ARG A 145 -9.28 -13.62 -8.85
N LYS A 146 -8.29 -12.74 -8.96
CA LYS A 146 -6.87 -13.08 -8.78
C LYS A 146 -6.23 -12.17 -7.74
N LEU A 147 -5.33 -12.75 -6.96
CA LEU A 147 -4.40 -12.08 -6.07
C LEU A 147 -2.98 -12.32 -6.58
N PHE A 148 -2.13 -11.30 -6.47
CA PHE A 148 -0.72 -11.35 -6.82
C PHE A 148 0.11 -10.94 -5.59
N THR A 149 1.05 -11.77 -5.17
CA THR A 149 2.05 -11.39 -4.16
C THR A 149 3.38 -11.17 -4.84
N ASP A 150 4.07 -10.07 -4.54
CA ASP A 150 5.48 -9.93 -4.86
C ASP A 150 6.32 -10.66 -3.80
N ASN A 151 7.28 -11.43 -4.29
CA ASN A 151 8.22 -12.18 -3.48
C ASN A 151 9.60 -11.57 -3.81
N GLU A 152 9.94 -10.52 -3.08
CA GLU A 152 10.98 -9.54 -3.43
C GLU A 152 12.33 -10.20 -3.74
N GLU A 153 12.89 -10.95 -2.80
CA GLU A 153 14.19 -11.60 -2.92
C GLU A 153 14.17 -12.83 -3.81
N ASP A 154 13.00 -13.43 -4.01
CA ASP A 154 12.81 -14.58 -4.90
C ASP A 154 12.75 -14.17 -6.38
N ALA A 155 12.65 -12.87 -6.68
CA ALA A 155 12.42 -12.35 -8.03
C ALA A 155 11.18 -13.00 -8.69
N THR A 156 10.12 -13.22 -7.91
CA THR A 156 8.88 -13.83 -8.41
C THR A 156 7.62 -13.08 -8.00
N ILE A 157 6.55 -13.32 -8.74
CA ILE A 157 5.18 -12.96 -8.33
C ILE A 157 4.35 -14.24 -8.27
N THR A 158 3.75 -14.54 -7.12
CA THR A 158 2.81 -15.67 -7.03
C THR A 158 1.42 -15.23 -7.47
N VAL A 159 0.77 -16.04 -8.30
CA VAL A 159 -0.60 -15.82 -8.76
C VAL A 159 -1.53 -16.79 -8.04
N VAL A 160 -2.50 -16.25 -7.31
CA VAL A 160 -3.53 -17.00 -6.60
C VAL A 160 -4.88 -16.76 -7.28
N ASP A 161 -5.59 -17.83 -7.62
CA ASP A 161 -6.98 -17.80 -8.04
C ASP A 161 -7.89 -17.79 -6.79
N LEU A 162 -8.73 -16.76 -6.69
CA LEU A 162 -9.67 -16.55 -5.60
C LEU A 162 -11.10 -17.01 -5.94
N CYS A 163 -11.31 -17.64 -7.11
CA CYS A 163 -12.63 -18.18 -7.48
C CYS A 163 -12.97 -19.47 -6.73
N GLU A 164 -11.95 -20.22 -6.30
CA GLU A 164 -12.09 -21.39 -5.45
C GLU A 164 -12.08 -20.93 -3.97
N ALA A 165 -12.93 -21.53 -3.14
CA ALA A 165 -13.08 -21.14 -1.73
C ALA A 165 -11.74 -21.23 -0.98
N GLU A 166 -10.87 -22.17 -1.38
CA GLU A 166 -9.57 -22.45 -0.80
C GLU A 166 -8.45 -21.55 -1.33
N GLY A 167 -8.68 -20.71 -2.35
CA GLY A 167 -7.66 -19.80 -2.88
C GLY A 167 -6.43 -20.56 -3.36
N ARG A 168 -6.37 -20.87 -4.65
CA ARG A 168 -5.37 -21.81 -5.17
C ARG A 168 -4.23 -21.07 -5.86
N VAL A 169 -2.99 -21.39 -5.51
CA VAL A 169 -1.83 -20.95 -6.30
C VAL A 169 -1.92 -21.59 -7.69
N ILE A 170 -1.94 -20.77 -8.73
CA ILE A 170 -2.10 -21.21 -10.12
C ILE A 170 -0.88 -20.93 -10.99
N ASP A 171 0.02 -20.04 -10.56
CA ASP A 171 1.25 -19.74 -11.28
C ASP A 171 2.28 -19.02 -10.40
N THR A 172 3.53 -19.04 -10.85
CA THR A 172 4.64 -18.24 -10.31
C THR A 172 5.34 -17.55 -11.48
N ILE A 173 5.20 -16.22 -11.55
CA ILE A 173 5.81 -15.39 -12.60
C ILE A 173 7.27 -15.17 -12.23
N LEU A 174 8.19 -15.63 -13.07
CA LEU A 174 9.63 -15.36 -12.91
C LEU A 174 10.00 -14.01 -13.50
N LEU A 175 10.75 -13.20 -12.76
CA LEU A 175 11.26 -11.91 -13.19
C LEU A 175 12.78 -11.94 -13.39
N PRO A 176 13.36 -10.98 -14.15
CA PRO A 176 14.80 -10.93 -14.38
C PRO A 176 15.64 -10.64 -13.12
N GLY A 177 15.03 -10.10 -12.07
CA GLY A 177 15.68 -9.68 -10.83
C GLY A 177 14.63 -9.37 -9.76
N PRO A 178 15.08 -9.05 -8.53
CA PRO A 178 14.20 -8.76 -7.40
C PRO A 178 13.29 -7.55 -7.68
N ILE A 179 12.18 -7.48 -6.95
CA ILE A 179 11.18 -6.40 -7.06
C ILE A 179 10.78 -5.88 -5.70
N ALA A 180 10.46 -4.58 -5.60
CA ALA A 180 10.13 -3.96 -4.30
C ALA A 180 8.65 -3.59 -4.15
N GLY A 181 7.94 -3.35 -5.26
CA GLY A 181 6.54 -2.95 -5.21
C GLY A 181 5.74 -3.50 -6.37
N ILE A 182 4.45 -3.73 -6.13
CA ILE A 182 3.51 -4.28 -7.11
C ILE A 182 2.16 -3.54 -7.07
N ALA A 183 1.59 -3.27 -8.24
CA ALA A 183 0.24 -2.72 -8.37
C ALA A 183 -0.48 -3.24 -9.62
N ALA A 184 -1.72 -3.70 -9.48
CA ALA A 184 -2.56 -4.06 -10.61
C ALA A 184 -3.27 -2.81 -11.17
N SER A 185 -3.25 -2.62 -12.49
CA SER A 185 -3.99 -1.50 -13.11
C SER A 185 -5.50 -1.68 -12.93
N PRO A 186 -6.24 -0.67 -12.42
CA PRO A 186 -7.69 -0.69 -12.37
C PRO A 186 -8.36 -0.78 -13.76
N LYS A 187 -7.71 -0.21 -14.77
CA LYS A 187 -8.27 0.03 -16.11
C LYS A 187 -7.78 -0.95 -17.17
N HIS A 188 -6.51 -1.37 -17.09
CA HIS A 188 -5.85 -2.13 -18.14
C HIS A 188 -5.46 -3.55 -17.69
N PRO A 189 -5.27 -4.52 -18.61
CA PRO A 189 -5.06 -5.93 -18.26
C PRO A 189 -3.63 -6.27 -17.79
N TYR A 190 -2.94 -5.33 -17.14
CA TYR A 190 -1.57 -5.53 -16.64
C TYR A 190 -1.43 -5.22 -15.15
N LEU A 191 -0.33 -5.67 -14.58
CA LEU A 191 0.22 -5.20 -13.33
C LEU A 191 1.58 -4.54 -13.61
N VAL A 192 1.99 -3.63 -12.73
CA VAL A 192 3.30 -3.01 -12.75
C VAL A 192 4.04 -3.45 -11.50
N ALA A 193 5.30 -3.86 -11.67
CA ALA A 193 6.21 -4.13 -10.56
C ALA A 193 7.46 -3.26 -10.68
N SER A 194 7.95 -2.69 -9.60
CA SER A 194 9.24 -1.97 -9.59
C SER A 194 10.38 -2.96 -9.42
N ALA A 195 11.41 -2.87 -10.25
CA ALA A 195 12.66 -3.60 -9.99
C ALA A 195 13.30 -3.05 -8.71
N ALA A 196 13.86 -3.93 -7.87
CA ALA A 196 14.58 -3.56 -6.66
C ALA A 196 16.10 -3.38 -6.89
N ASP A 197 16.58 -3.68 -8.09
CA ASP A 197 18.00 -3.65 -8.46
C ASP A 197 18.33 -2.68 -9.61
N ALA A 198 17.32 -2.01 -10.17
CA ALA A 198 17.48 -1.06 -11.27
C ALA A 198 16.36 -0.01 -11.28
N PRO A 199 16.62 1.21 -11.81
CA PRO A 199 15.61 2.26 -11.99
C PRO A 199 14.69 1.93 -13.19
N LEU A 200 13.88 0.88 -13.06
CA LEU A 200 12.90 0.49 -14.07
C LEU A 200 11.66 -0.19 -13.46
N LEU A 201 10.59 -0.22 -14.25
CA LEU A 201 9.36 -0.95 -13.95
C LEU A 201 9.14 -2.08 -14.95
N TYR A 202 8.68 -3.23 -14.46
CA TYR A 202 8.17 -4.34 -15.27
C TYR A 202 6.67 -4.20 -15.47
N VAL A 203 6.22 -4.16 -16.73
CA VAL A 203 4.80 -4.21 -17.08
C VAL A 203 4.46 -5.64 -17.47
N ILE A 204 3.58 -6.27 -16.71
CA ILE A 204 3.30 -7.71 -16.79
C ILE A 204 1.83 -7.94 -17.14
N ASP A 205 1.59 -8.74 -18.16
CA ASP A 205 0.25 -9.12 -18.59
C ASP A 205 -0.42 -10.06 -17.58
N ARG A 206 -1.62 -9.73 -17.09
CA ARG A 206 -2.29 -10.54 -16.05
C ARG A 206 -2.93 -11.83 -16.56
N GLN A 207 -2.99 -12.01 -17.89
CA GLN A 207 -3.58 -13.19 -18.49
C GLN A 207 -2.50 -14.19 -18.91
N SER A 208 -1.50 -13.73 -19.64
CA SER A 208 -0.39 -14.54 -20.12
C SER A 208 0.76 -14.66 -19.12
N HIS A 209 0.77 -13.83 -18.07
CA HIS A 209 1.80 -13.80 -17.03
C HIS A 209 3.22 -13.55 -17.60
N ARG A 210 3.30 -12.74 -18.67
CA ARG A 210 4.56 -12.38 -19.33
C ARG A 210 4.84 -10.90 -19.16
N ILE A 211 6.12 -10.57 -18.99
CA ILE A 211 6.62 -9.21 -19.11
C ILE A 211 6.41 -8.76 -20.56
N ARG A 212 5.63 -7.70 -20.75
CA ARG A 212 5.35 -7.11 -22.07
C ARG A 212 6.21 -5.90 -22.36
N GLN A 213 6.64 -5.20 -21.31
CA GLN A 213 7.43 -3.98 -21.42
C GLN A 213 8.29 -3.78 -20.18
N ARG A 214 9.45 -3.16 -20.39
CA ARG A 214 10.29 -2.59 -19.33
C ARG A 214 10.27 -1.08 -19.50
N LEU A 215 9.90 -0.35 -18.46
CA LEU A 215 9.88 1.11 -18.45
C LEU A 215 11.11 1.60 -17.70
N THR A 216 12.09 2.15 -18.40
CA THR A 216 13.25 2.79 -17.75
C THR A 216 12.83 4.10 -17.09
N LEU A 217 13.40 4.40 -15.93
CA LEU A 217 13.20 5.63 -15.16
C LEU A 217 14.46 6.49 -15.24
N PRO A 218 14.70 7.24 -16.34
CA PRO A 218 15.97 7.91 -16.57
C PRO A 218 16.30 9.04 -15.57
N GLY A 219 15.29 9.58 -14.88
CA GLY A 219 15.49 10.54 -13.80
C GLY A 219 15.99 9.93 -12.50
N HIS A 220 15.74 8.63 -12.29
CA HIS A 220 16.09 7.91 -11.09
C HIS A 220 17.52 7.35 -11.16
N GLN A 221 18.28 7.51 -10.09
CA GLN A 221 19.58 6.87 -9.88
C GLN A 221 19.48 5.61 -9.02
N GLN A 222 18.38 5.46 -8.28
CA GLN A 222 18.09 4.29 -7.45
C GLN A 222 16.81 3.58 -7.94
N PRO A 223 16.57 2.34 -7.50
CA PRO A 223 15.30 1.66 -7.73
C PRO A 223 14.10 2.41 -7.12
N CYS A 224 12.89 2.00 -7.49
CA CYS A 224 11.66 2.48 -6.84
C CYS A 224 11.14 1.44 -5.86
N GLN A 225 10.74 1.87 -4.66
CA GLN A 225 10.19 0.97 -3.65
C GLN A 225 8.69 0.72 -3.86
N VAL A 226 7.94 1.73 -4.31
CA VAL A 226 6.48 1.68 -4.36
C VAL A 226 5.95 2.14 -5.72
N VAL A 227 4.91 1.46 -6.20
CA VAL A 227 4.08 1.89 -7.32
C VAL A 227 2.61 1.95 -6.90
N ARG A 228 1.89 2.99 -7.32
CA ARG A 228 0.47 3.20 -7.00
C ARG A 228 -0.30 3.73 -8.20
N PHE A 229 -1.42 3.09 -8.52
CA PHE A 229 -2.41 3.66 -9.44
C PHE A 229 -3.33 4.62 -8.69
N SER A 230 -3.84 5.64 -9.37
CA SER A 230 -5.07 6.31 -8.95
C SER A 230 -6.24 5.32 -9.03
N ASP A 231 -7.30 5.54 -8.24
CA ASP A 231 -8.43 4.60 -8.14
C ASP A 231 -9.14 4.35 -9.49
N ASP A 232 -9.12 5.33 -10.40
CA ASP A 232 -9.66 5.20 -11.76
C ASP A 232 -8.66 4.62 -12.76
N GLY A 233 -7.41 4.42 -12.36
CA GLY A 233 -6.32 3.95 -13.20
C GLY A 233 -5.86 4.95 -14.27
N GLU A 234 -6.22 6.23 -14.14
CA GLU A 234 -5.79 7.29 -15.08
C GLU A 234 -4.34 7.73 -14.87
N GLN A 235 -3.80 7.50 -13.67
CA GLN A 235 -2.42 7.83 -13.34
C GLN A 235 -1.75 6.70 -12.58
N LEU A 236 -0.42 6.65 -12.72
CA LEU A 236 0.47 5.80 -11.95
C LEU A 236 1.59 6.67 -11.40
N VAL A 237 1.98 6.46 -10.16
CA VAL A 237 3.22 7.00 -9.59
C VAL A 237 4.19 5.87 -9.28
N ALA A 238 5.46 6.07 -9.62
CA ALA A 238 6.59 5.31 -9.09
C ALA A 238 7.33 6.18 -8.07
N ILE A 239 7.59 5.62 -6.89
CA ILE A 239 8.18 6.31 -5.74
C ILE A 239 9.59 5.76 -5.52
N GLY A 240 10.61 6.62 -5.55
CA GLY A 240 12.01 6.25 -5.37
C GLY A 240 12.27 5.59 -4.02
N ASP A 241 13.16 4.59 -3.99
CA ASP A 241 13.68 4.01 -2.74
C ASP A 241 14.84 4.86 -2.22
N GLN A 242 14.68 5.46 -1.04
CA GLN A 242 15.65 6.37 -0.42
C GLN A 242 16.11 7.54 -1.31
N GLU A 243 15.40 7.78 -2.42
CA GLU A 243 15.67 8.81 -3.41
C GLU A 243 14.51 9.82 -3.37
N PRO A 244 14.76 11.12 -3.17
CA PRO A 244 13.72 12.15 -3.03
C PRO A 244 13.08 12.53 -4.38
N LEU A 245 12.57 11.53 -5.11
CA LEU A 245 12.04 11.64 -6.45
C LEU A 245 10.84 10.70 -6.64
N VAL A 246 9.84 11.18 -7.39
CA VAL A 246 8.76 10.34 -7.93
C VAL A 246 8.62 10.58 -9.43
N THR A 247 8.23 9.55 -10.20
CA THR A 247 7.85 9.69 -11.61
C THR A 247 6.34 9.48 -11.75
N LEU A 248 5.65 10.42 -12.41
CA LEU A 248 4.25 10.27 -12.79
C LEU A 248 4.11 9.68 -14.20
N PHE A 249 3.07 8.89 -14.40
CA PHE A 249 2.68 8.31 -15.69
C PHE A 249 1.18 8.49 -15.93
N ASP A 250 0.79 8.57 -17.20
CA ASP A 250 -0.62 8.41 -17.61
C ASP A 250 -1.05 6.92 -17.65
N ASP A 251 -2.31 6.67 -18.01
CA ASP A 251 -2.90 5.34 -18.12
C ASP A 251 -2.28 4.47 -19.22
N LEU A 252 -1.64 5.09 -20.21
CA LEU A 252 -0.89 4.43 -21.27
C LEU A 252 0.59 4.24 -20.92
N LEU A 253 0.99 4.58 -19.69
CA LEU A 253 2.35 4.46 -19.17
C LEU A 253 3.34 5.41 -19.88
N ASN A 254 2.87 6.53 -20.43
CA ASN A 254 3.77 7.60 -20.85
C ASN A 254 4.21 8.39 -19.61
N SER A 255 5.52 8.64 -19.49
CA SER A 255 6.05 9.48 -18.42
C SER A 255 5.53 10.91 -18.56
N LEU A 256 4.95 11.42 -17.47
CA LEU A 256 4.47 12.79 -17.33
C LEU A 256 5.50 13.72 -16.71
N GLY A 257 6.60 13.16 -16.21
CA GLY A 257 7.74 13.87 -15.62
C GLY A 257 8.09 13.40 -14.22
N ASP A 258 9.31 13.77 -13.81
CA ASP A 258 9.84 13.51 -12.48
C ASP A 258 9.61 14.72 -11.57
N ILE A 259 9.26 14.46 -10.32
CA ILE A 259 8.92 15.48 -9.32
C ILE A 259 9.75 15.23 -8.07
N GLY A 260 10.58 16.21 -7.70
CA GLY A 260 11.33 16.17 -6.45
C GLY A 260 10.40 16.23 -5.24
N VAL A 261 10.62 15.35 -4.26
CA VAL A 261 9.86 15.25 -3.01
C VAL A 261 10.79 15.36 -1.80
N GLY A 262 10.31 15.08 -0.58
CA GLY A 262 11.16 15.05 0.61
C GLY A 262 11.99 13.77 0.69
N ASN A 263 12.84 13.69 1.71
CA ASN A 263 13.76 12.57 1.91
C ASN A 263 13.04 11.29 2.34
N MET A 264 13.54 10.17 1.83
CA MET A 264 13.00 8.82 2.00
C MET A 264 11.48 8.77 1.81
N PRO A 265 11.01 9.04 0.58
CA PRO A 265 9.60 8.87 0.27
C PRO A 265 9.25 7.39 0.35
N MET A 266 8.16 7.04 1.04
CA MET A 266 7.76 5.65 1.25
C MET A 266 6.54 5.28 0.42
N ASP A 267 5.36 5.70 0.87
CA ASP A 267 4.10 5.49 0.16
C ASP A 267 3.34 6.82 -0.02
N GLY A 268 2.27 6.79 -0.80
CA GLY A 268 1.44 7.94 -1.08
C GLY A 268 0.02 7.57 -1.47
N CYS A 269 -0.85 8.57 -1.51
CA CYS A 269 -2.21 8.41 -1.99
C CYS A 269 -2.68 9.60 -2.82
N PHE A 270 -3.51 9.30 -3.82
CA PHE A 270 -4.21 10.31 -4.59
C PHE A 270 -5.35 10.90 -3.76
N THR A 271 -5.62 12.19 -3.91
CA THR A 271 -6.78 12.81 -3.28
C THR A 271 -8.08 12.33 -3.92
N PRO A 272 -9.20 12.28 -3.18
CA PRO A 272 -10.48 11.82 -3.73
C PRO A 272 -10.99 12.64 -4.92
N ASP A 273 -10.63 13.94 -4.97
CA ASP A 273 -10.95 14.83 -6.09
C ASP A 273 -10.00 14.68 -7.29
N LYS A 274 -8.99 13.81 -7.17
CA LYS A 274 -7.99 13.45 -8.19
C LYS A 274 -7.11 14.60 -8.67
N LYS A 275 -7.02 15.68 -7.88
CA LYS A 275 -6.21 16.85 -8.25
C LYS A 275 -4.81 16.82 -7.65
N GLN A 276 -4.63 16.07 -6.57
CA GLN A 276 -3.37 16.02 -5.85
C GLN A 276 -2.92 14.58 -5.58
N LEU A 277 -1.62 14.44 -5.39
CA LEU A 277 -0.96 13.25 -4.88
C LEU A 277 -0.18 13.65 -3.63
N LEU A 278 -0.36 12.88 -2.55
CA LEU A 278 0.39 13.06 -1.31
C LEU A 278 1.46 11.98 -1.23
N ILE A 279 2.70 12.35 -0.96
CA ILE A 279 3.82 11.43 -0.71
C ILE A 279 4.28 11.58 0.74
N ALA A 280 4.38 10.50 1.50
CA ALA A 280 4.94 10.52 2.85
C ALA A 280 6.47 10.45 2.79
N ASN A 281 7.13 11.48 3.32
CA ASN A 281 8.59 11.57 3.39
C ASN A 281 9.03 11.14 4.80
N GLN A 282 9.41 9.88 4.96
CA GLN A 282 9.61 9.26 6.27
C GLN A 282 10.82 9.85 7.02
N ASP A 283 11.88 10.25 6.32
CA ASP A 283 13.04 10.87 6.97
C ASP A 283 12.75 12.30 7.44
N ASP A 284 12.01 13.06 6.63
CA ASP A 284 11.70 14.45 6.96
C ASP A 284 10.56 14.59 7.98
N GLY A 285 9.70 13.56 8.12
CA GLY A 285 8.45 13.63 8.88
C GLY A 285 7.40 14.55 8.25
N THR A 286 7.47 14.72 6.93
CA THR A 286 6.61 15.62 6.15
C THR A 286 5.79 14.86 5.11
N LEU A 287 4.80 15.54 4.52
CA LEU A 287 4.20 15.13 3.26
C LEU A 287 4.72 16.03 2.14
N SER A 288 4.86 15.51 0.92
CA SER A 288 4.90 16.32 -0.30
C SER A 288 3.52 16.34 -0.93
N VAL A 289 2.89 17.51 -1.01
CA VAL A 289 1.59 17.72 -1.67
C VAL A 289 1.84 18.12 -3.11
N ILE A 290 1.56 17.23 -4.05
CA ILE A 290 1.81 17.43 -5.48
C ILE A 290 0.50 17.84 -6.16
N ASP A 291 0.50 18.97 -6.87
CA ASP A 291 -0.58 19.32 -7.81
C ASP A 291 -0.37 18.57 -9.12
N LEU A 292 -1.34 17.74 -9.53
CA LEU A 292 -1.21 16.86 -10.69
C LEU A 292 -1.35 17.58 -12.03
N ALA A 293 -2.01 18.75 -12.06
CA ALA A 293 -2.10 19.56 -13.28
C ALA A 293 -0.79 20.33 -13.52
N GLN A 294 -0.19 20.86 -12.46
CA GLN A 294 1.07 21.60 -12.50
C GLN A 294 2.30 20.70 -12.42
N ARG A 295 2.12 19.45 -11.99
CA ARG A 295 3.17 18.42 -11.80
C ARG A 295 4.32 18.94 -10.94
N LYS A 296 3.99 19.50 -9.79
CA LYS A 296 4.97 20.02 -8.83
C LYS A 296 4.45 19.96 -7.40
N VAL A 297 5.38 19.91 -6.46
CA VAL A 297 5.07 20.10 -5.04
C VAL A 297 4.58 21.54 -4.80
N ILE A 298 3.42 21.67 -4.17
CA ILE A 298 2.80 22.95 -3.81
C ILE A 298 2.80 23.21 -2.30
N ALA A 299 3.02 22.18 -1.47
CA ALA A 299 3.19 22.30 -0.03
C ALA A 299 3.97 21.12 0.54
N THR A 300 4.66 21.36 1.67
CA THR A 300 5.42 20.33 2.39
C THR A 300 5.12 20.34 3.90
N PRO A 301 3.87 20.02 4.33
CA PRO A 301 3.49 20.09 5.73
C PRO A 301 4.23 19.05 6.57
N ARG A 302 4.63 19.44 7.79
CA ARG A 302 5.09 18.49 8.82
C ARG A 302 3.88 17.84 9.46
N VAL A 303 3.83 16.51 9.44
CA VAL A 303 2.69 15.75 9.96
C VAL A 303 3.09 14.80 11.08
N GLY A 304 4.33 14.31 11.09
CA GLY A 304 4.79 13.33 12.08
C GLY A 304 6.31 13.33 12.24
N THR A 305 6.82 12.25 12.80
CA THR A 305 8.27 12.03 12.98
C THR A 305 8.88 11.10 11.93
N GLY A 306 8.04 10.28 11.29
CA GLY A 306 8.38 9.49 10.12
C GLY A 306 7.15 8.73 9.64
N CYS A 307 6.30 9.46 8.91
CA CYS A 307 5.15 8.89 8.23
C CYS A 307 5.59 7.99 7.09
N GLU A 308 4.96 6.81 6.98
CA GLU A 308 5.26 5.83 5.96
C GLU A 308 4.14 5.73 4.93
N VAL A 309 2.89 5.70 5.38
CA VAL A 309 1.71 5.55 4.54
C VAL A 309 0.56 6.41 5.05
N LEU A 310 -0.32 6.84 4.15
CA LEU A 310 -1.52 7.62 4.44
C LEU A 310 -2.64 7.30 3.46
N GLY A 311 -3.90 7.49 3.89
CA GLY A 311 -5.07 7.22 3.08
C GLY A 311 -6.28 8.04 3.49
N TYR A 312 -7.09 8.42 2.50
CA TYR A 312 -8.37 9.09 2.71
C TYR A 312 -9.48 8.09 3.07
N PHE A 313 -10.46 8.57 3.81
CA PHE A 313 -11.70 7.83 4.09
C PHE A 313 -12.92 8.76 4.05
N SER A 314 -14.03 8.27 3.51
CA SER A 314 -15.28 9.03 3.42
C SER A 314 -16.04 9.00 4.74
N LEU A 315 -16.29 10.17 5.32
CA LEU A 315 -17.11 10.32 6.52
C LEU A 315 -18.59 10.05 6.23
N ASP A 316 -19.05 10.29 5.00
CA ASP A 316 -20.44 10.05 4.63
C ASP A 316 -20.73 8.54 4.57
N GLN A 317 -19.83 7.77 3.96
CA GLN A 317 -19.91 6.30 3.96
C GLN A 317 -19.94 5.71 5.39
N ILE A 318 -19.09 6.25 6.27
CA ILE A 318 -19.01 5.80 7.68
C ILE A 318 -20.30 6.12 8.45
N ASN A 319 -20.92 7.27 8.17
CA ASN A 319 -22.13 7.72 8.85
C ASN A 319 -23.42 7.18 8.21
N GLY A 320 -23.32 6.34 7.18
CA GLY A 320 -24.47 5.79 6.45
C GLY A 320 -25.28 6.85 5.72
N ARG A 321 -24.63 7.91 5.23
CA ARG A 321 -25.22 9.02 4.49
C ARG A 321 -25.01 8.89 2.99
#